data_AF-A0A960S5G1-F1
#
_entry.id   AF-A0A960S5G1-F1
#
_cell.length_a   1.000
_cell.length_b   1.000
_cell.length_c   1.000
_cell.angle_alpha   90.00
_cell.angle_beta   90.00
_cell.angle_gamma   90.00
#
_symmetry.space_group_name_H-M   'P 1'
#
loop_
_entity.id
_entity.type
_entity.pdbx_description
1 polymer ?
#
loop_
_entity_poly.entity_id
_entity_poly.type
_entity_poly.pdbx_seq_one_letter_code
_entity_poly.pdbx_strand_id
1 'polypeptide(L)'
;VRKSIYAGSFLTVAIYLLWEVVTLGVLPIGDIYHSYKIDVDAAQALRTYLGSSWIGRSAQSLAFFSILTSFLAQALSLTNFLSDGFKIEHRERENVWMCLLALLPPLFFSLLFPDIFFQALNFAGGICAVVLFGIFPALMTWIGRYQKKNLLKDRVPGGRFLLILVLLVACVIFFDQLCTMLDFKLFPKP
;
A
#
# COMPACT_ATOMS: atom_id res chain seq x y z
N VAL A 1 -15.09 -2.22 18.36
CA VAL A 1 -14.38 -1.34 17.40
C VAL A 1 -12.96 -0.98 17.84
N ARG A 2 -12.72 -0.11 18.85
CA ARG A 2 -11.33 0.27 19.23
C ARG A 2 -10.42 -0.93 19.58
N LYS A 3 -10.88 -1.84 20.46
CA LYS A 3 -10.15 -3.07 20.81
C LYS A 3 -9.88 -3.96 19.57
N SER A 4 -10.86 -4.04 18.67
CA SER A 4 -10.75 -4.81 17.42
C SER A 4 -9.71 -4.20 16.48
N ILE A 5 -9.63 -2.87 16.37
CA ILE A 5 -8.60 -2.18 15.60
C ILE A 5 -7.22 -2.45 16.20
N TYR A 6 -7.05 -2.29 17.51
CA TYR A 6 -5.75 -2.56 18.16
C TYR A 6 -5.33 -4.03 18.02
N ALA A 7 -6.24 -4.97 18.23
CA ALA A 7 -5.95 -6.40 18.08
C ALA A 7 -5.61 -6.76 16.64
N GLY A 8 -6.35 -6.22 15.66
CA GLY A 8 -6.08 -6.42 14.24
C GLY A 8 -4.72 -5.86 13.84
N SER A 9 -4.44 -4.59 14.15
CA SER A 9 -3.15 -3.95 13.85
C SER A 9 -1.97 -4.67 14.52
N PHE A 10 -2.11 -5.09 15.78
CA PHE A 10 -1.06 -5.82 16.48
C PHE A 10 -0.80 -7.19 15.85
N LEU A 11 -1.86 -7.92 15.48
CA LEU A 11 -1.74 -9.20 14.79
C LEU A 11 -1.04 -9.04 13.44
N THR A 12 -1.44 -8.04 12.65
CA THR A 12 -0.81 -7.74 11.36
C THR A 12 0.68 -7.46 11.54
N VAL A 13 1.05 -6.59 12.48
CA VAL A 13 2.46 -6.28 12.78
C VAL A 13 3.23 -7.52 13.20
N ALA A 14 2.67 -8.36 14.08
CA ALA A 14 3.33 -9.59 14.53
C ALA A 14 3.62 -10.55 13.37
N ILE A 15 2.67 -10.71 12.43
CA ILE A 15 2.85 -11.56 11.25
C ILE A 15 3.92 -10.99 10.32
N TYR A 16 3.93 -9.68 10.08
CA TYR A 16 4.97 -9.04 9.27
C TYR A 16 6.36 -9.18 9.89
N LEU A 17 6.49 -8.96 11.20
CA LEU A 17 7.77 -9.13 11.88
C LEU A 17 8.28 -10.58 11.82
N LEU A 18 7.38 -11.55 12.00
CA LEU A 18 7.74 -12.96 11.88
C LEU A 18 8.22 -13.27 10.45
N TRP A 19 7.50 -12.77 9.44
CA TRP A 19 7.89 -12.92 8.04
C TRP A 19 9.27 -12.35 7.76
N GLU A 20 9.55 -11.11 8.17
CA GLU A 20 10.85 -10.46 7.99
C GLU A 20 11.99 -11.22 8.70
N VAL A 21 11.76 -11.72 9.91
CA VAL A 21 12.77 -12.53 10.63
C VAL A 21 13.07 -13.84 9.87
N VAL A 22 12.06 -14.47 9.29
CA VAL A 22 12.24 -15.70 8.52
C VAL A 22 12.96 -15.42 7.20
N THR A 23 12.56 -14.40 6.44
CA THR A 23 13.18 -14.09 5.14
C THR A 23 14.62 -13.64 5.31
N LEU A 24 14.88 -12.69 6.22
CA LEU A 24 16.22 -12.17 6.48
C LEU A 24 17.11 -13.19 7.22
N GLY A 25 16.51 -14.10 8.00
CA GLY A 25 17.25 -15.13 8.72
C GLY A 25 17.65 -16.34 7.86
N VAL A 26 16.88 -16.64 6.81
CA VAL A 26 17.13 -17.79 5.91
C VAL A 26 18.01 -17.41 4.72
N LEU A 27 17.91 -16.18 4.20
CA LEU A 27 18.67 -15.74 3.03
C LEU A 27 20.06 -15.21 3.42
N PRO A 28 21.15 -15.67 2.79
CA PRO A 28 22.47 -15.05 2.97
C PRO A 28 22.47 -13.60 2.50
N ILE A 29 23.23 -12.74 3.17
CA ILE A 29 23.32 -11.29 2.86
C ILE A 29 23.68 -11.03 1.39
N GLY A 30 24.52 -11.89 0.79
CA GLY A 30 24.89 -11.80 -0.63
C GLY A 30 23.71 -12.00 -1.59
N ASP A 31 22.80 -12.92 -1.28
CA ASP A 31 21.64 -13.20 -2.12
C ASP A 31 20.52 -12.17 -1.94
N ILE A 32 20.38 -11.60 -0.74
CA ILE A 32 19.46 -10.49 -0.50
C ILE A 32 19.85 -9.29 -1.38
N TYR A 33 21.15 -8.97 -1.43
CA TYR A 33 21.65 -7.88 -2.27
C TYR A 33 21.48 -8.17 -3.77
N HIS A 34 21.66 -9.42 -4.18
CA HIS A 34 21.42 -9.83 -5.57
C HIS A 34 19.93 -9.77 -5.95
N SER A 35 19.03 -10.25 -5.09
CA SER A 35 17.58 -10.16 -5.30
C SER A 35 17.08 -8.72 -5.32
N TYR A 36 17.64 -7.84 -4.49
CA TYR A 36 17.35 -6.40 -4.51
C TYR A 36 17.75 -5.74 -5.84
N LYS A 37 18.85 -6.16 -6.45
CA LYS A 37 19.31 -5.60 -7.75
C LYS A 37 18.51 -6.07 -8.96
N ILE A 38 17.81 -7.20 -8.84
CA ILE A 38 17.06 -7.81 -9.95
C ILE A 38 15.55 -7.60 -9.74
N ASP A 39 15.14 -6.83 -8.72
CA ASP A 39 13.73 -6.61 -8.35
C ASP A 39 12.94 -7.93 -8.18
N VAL A 40 13.60 -8.96 -7.65
CA VAL A 40 12.99 -10.27 -7.42
C VAL A 40 12.39 -10.31 -6.02
N ASP A 41 11.12 -10.72 -5.93
CA ASP A 41 10.42 -10.84 -4.65
C ASP A 41 11.13 -11.83 -3.70
N ALA A 42 11.20 -11.47 -2.42
CA ALA A 42 11.82 -12.26 -1.36
C ALA A 42 11.19 -13.66 -1.24
N ALA A 43 9.88 -13.77 -1.49
CA ALA A 43 9.19 -15.06 -1.51
C ALA A 43 9.69 -15.98 -2.63
N GLN A 44 10.04 -15.41 -3.80
CA GLN A 44 10.56 -16.17 -4.93
C GLN A 44 12.01 -16.61 -4.68
N ALA A 45 12.84 -15.77 -4.07
CA ALA A 45 14.18 -16.14 -3.63
C ALA A 45 14.15 -17.30 -2.63
N LEU A 46 13.27 -17.24 -1.63
CA LEU A 46 13.10 -18.28 -0.61
C LEU A 46 12.66 -19.62 -1.24
N ARG A 47 11.76 -19.58 -2.22
CA ARG A 47 11.29 -20.77 -2.95
C ARG A 47 12.41 -21.49 -3.70
N THR A 48 13.30 -20.73 -4.35
CA THR A 48 14.46 -21.29 -5.05
C THR A 48 15.40 -21.98 -4.07
N TYR A 49 15.56 -21.42 -2.86
CA TYR A 49 16.40 -21.98 -1.80
C TYR A 49 15.82 -23.23 -1.12
N LEU A 50 14.51 -23.27 -0.88
CA LEU A 50 13.86 -24.33 -0.10
C LEU A 50 13.63 -25.65 -0.87
N GLY A 51 13.73 -25.66 -2.20
CA GLY A 51 13.83 -26.87 -3.03
C GLY A 51 12.68 -27.89 -2.97
N SER A 52 11.63 -27.68 -2.16
CA SER A 52 10.56 -28.67 -1.94
C SER A 52 9.37 -28.47 -2.91
N SER A 53 9.22 -29.42 -3.83
CA SER A 53 8.27 -29.35 -4.94
C SER A 53 6.79 -29.38 -4.54
N TRP A 54 6.44 -30.04 -3.42
CA TRP A 54 5.06 -30.11 -2.92
C TRP A 54 4.63 -28.83 -2.22
N ILE A 55 5.43 -28.34 -1.27
CA ILE A 55 5.14 -27.11 -0.53
C ILE A 55 5.12 -25.91 -1.49
N GLY A 56 6.05 -25.85 -2.44
CA GLY A 56 6.08 -24.79 -3.45
C GLY A 56 4.82 -24.74 -4.34
N ARG A 57 4.25 -25.89 -4.70
CA ARG A 57 3.02 -25.95 -5.52
C ARG A 57 1.78 -25.52 -4.74
N SER A 58 1.59 -26.06 -3.52
CA SER A 58 0.44 -25.68 -2.69
C SER A 58 0.48 -24.20 -2.30
N ALA A 59 1.66 -23.67 -1.95
CA ALA A 59 1.84 -22.26 -1.65
C ALA A 59 1.56 -21.38 -2.88
N GLN A 60 1.99 -21.80 -4.08
CA GLN A 60 1.71 -21.06 -5.32
C GLN A 60 0.21 -21.03 -5.65
N SER A 61 -0.49 -22.15 -5.51
CA SER A 61 -1.94 -22.18 -5.72
C SER A 61 -2.66 -21.26 -4.74
N LEU A 62 -2.28 -21.31 -3.45
CA LEU A 62 -2.85 -20.41 -2.44
C LEU A 62 -2.57 -18.94 -2.75
N ALA A 63 -1.33 -18.59 -3.10
CA ALA A 63 -0.93 -17.24 -3.45
C ALA A 63 -1.71 -16.74 -4.68
N PHE A 64 -1.87 -17.58 -5.70
CA PHE A 64 -2.64 -17.26 -6.89
C PHE A 64 -4.10 -16.93 -6.55
N PHE A 65 -4.78 -17.78 -5.78
CA PHE A 65 -6.16 -17.50 -5.35
C PHE A 65 -6.25 -16.25 -4.46
N SER A 66 -5.31 -16.07 -3.53
CA SER A 66 -5.27 -14.91 -2.65
C SER A 66 -5.12 -13.59 -3.42
N ILE A 67 -4.18 -13.56 -4.38
CA ILE A 67 -3.95 -12.39 -5.24
C ILE A 67 -5.18 -12.14 -6.11
N LEU A 68 -5.76 -13.19 -6.71
CA LEU A 68 -6.95 -13.06 -7.56
C LEU A 68 -8.15 -12.50 -6.78
N THR A 69 -8.40 -12.97 -5.56
CA THR A 69 -9.50 -12.47 -4.72
C THR A 69 -9.25 -11.02 -4.30
N SER A 70 -8.03 -10.68 -3.87
CA SER A 70 -7.68 -9.29 -3.51
C SER A 70 -7.81 -8.35 -4.70
N PHE A 71 -7.38 -8.80 -5.89
CA PHE A 71 -7.48 -8.05 -7.13
C PHE A 71 -8.94 -7.79 -7.53
N LEU A 72 -9.80 -8.81 -7.46
CA LEU A 72 -11.21 -8.67 -7.78
C LEU A 72 -11.91 -7.69 -6.83
N ALA A 73 -11.62 -7.76 -5.53
CA ALA A 73 -12.15 -6.82 -4.54
C ALA A 73 -11.71 -5.37 -4.83
N GLN A 74 -10.44 -5.16 -5.16
CA GLN A 74 -9.90 -3.84 -5.48
C GLN A 74 -10.46 -3.28 -6.79
N ALA A 75 -10.63 -4.13 -7.82
CA ALA A 75 -11.23 -3.75 -9.09
C ALA A 75 -12.68 -3.29 -8.90
N LEU A 76 -13.49 -4.05 -8.15
CA LEU A 76 -14.87 -3.65 -7.83
C LEU A 76 -14.95 -2.34 -7.05
N SER A 77 -14.06 -2.15 -6.06
CA SER A 77 -13.98 -0.90 -5.31
C SER A 77 -13.64 0.29 -6.21
N LEU A 78 -12.73 0.10 -7.18
CA LEU A 78 -12.33 1.16 -8.10
C LEU A 78 -13.44 1.48 -9.12
N THR A 79 -14.10 0.46 -9.67
CA THR A 79 -15.27 0.62 -10.55
C THR A 79 -16.36 1.46 -9.87
N ASN A 80 -16.71 1.12 -8.63
CA ASN A 80 -17.73 1.86 -7.87
C ASN A 80 -17.26 3.29 -7.59
N PHE A 81 -15.98 3.49 -7.22
CA PHE A 81 -15.43 4.83 -7.03
C PHE A 81 -15.47 5.69 -8.30
N LEU A 82 -15.17 5.11 -9.46
CA LEU A 82 -15.31 5.80 -10.75
C LEU A 82 -16.78 6.11 -11.06
N SER A 83 -17.70 5.17 -10.80
CA SER A 83 -19.15 5.37 -10.97
C SER A 83 -19.64 6.59 -10.21
N ASP A 84 -19.26 6.67 -8.93
CA ASP A 84 -19.59 7.79 -8.04
C ASP A 84 -18.96 9.11 -8.52
N GLY A 85 -17.71 9.05 -9.00
CA GLY A 85 -16.99 10.20 -9.54
C GLY A 85 -17.62 10.80 -10.80
N PHE A 86 -18.12 9.94 -11.70
CA PHE A 86 -18.80 10.35 -12.94
C PHE A 86 -20.31 10.60 -12.75
N LYS A 87 -20.87 10.36 -11.55
CA LYS A 87 -22.30 10.51 -11.22
C LYS A 87 -23.23 9.74 -12.17
N ILE A 88 -22.80 8.57 -12.61
CA ILE A 88 -23.58 7.76 -13.54
C ILE A 88 -24.60 6.94 -12.74
N GLU A 89 -25.87 6.95 -13.15
CA GLU A 89 -26.91 6.13 -12.52
C GLU A 89 -26.60 4.64 -12.72
N HIS A 90 -26.85 3.82 -11.69
CA HIS A 90 -26.51 2.39 -11.73
C HIS A 90 -27.38 1.61 -12.73
N ARG A 91 -27.00 1.61 -14.01
CA ARG A 91 -27.55 0.73 -15.04
C ARG A 91 -26.57 -0.42 -15.28
N GLU A 92 -27.06 -1.65 -15.37
CA GLU A 92 -26.20 -2.85 -15.47
C GLU A 92 -25.18 -2.80 -16.63
N ARG A 93 -25.53 -2.14 -17.75
CA ARG A 93 -24.67 -1.97 -18.91
C ARG A 93 -23.57 -0.92 -18.70
N GLU A 94 -23.79 0.08 -17.85
CA GLU A 94 -22.84 1.16 -17.58
C GLU A 94 -21.74 0.72 -16.59
N ASN A 95 -22.06 -0.26 -15.73
CA ASN A 95 -21.08 -0.90 -14.83
C ASN A 95 -19.97 -1.66 -15.58
N VAL A 96 -20.28 -2.31 -16.71
CA VAL A 96 -19.28 -3.04 -17.51
C VAL A 96 -18.28 -2.08 -18.16
N TRP A 97 -18.75 -0.92 -18.65
CA TRP A 97 -17.89 0.12 -19.21
C TRP A 97 -16.96 0.72 -18.15
N MET A 98 -17.45 0.94 -16.93
CA MET A 98 -16.63 1.41 -15.81
C MET A 98 -15.58 0.37 -15.40
N CYS A 99 -15.94 -0.92 -15.37
CA CYS A 99 -14.99 -1.99 -15.13
C CYS A 99 -13.89 -2.02 -16.20
N LEU A 100 -14.26 -1.84 -17.47
CA LEU A 100 -13.30 -1.76 -18.56
C LEU A 100 -12.38 -0.54 -18.36
N LEU A 101 -12.93 0.62 -18.02
CA LEU A 101 -12.15 1.84 -17.81
C LEU A 101 -11.22 1.75 -16.58
N ALA A 102 -11.63 1.04 -15.53
CA ALA A 102 -10.82 0.83 -14.34
C ALA A 102 -9.66 -0.16 -14.57
N LEU A 103 -9.86 -1.16 -15.45
CA LEU A 103 -8.92 -2.26 -15.64
C LEU A 103 -8.02 -2.11 -16.87
N LEU A 104 -8.53 -1.48 -17.93
CA LEU A 104 -7.83 -1.37 -19.21
C LEU A 104 -6.55 -0.54 -19.11
N PRO A 105 -6.50 0.62 -18.42
CA PRO A 105 -5.26 1.36 -18.27
C PRO A 105 -4.18 0.57 -17.51
N PRO A 106 -4.44 0.00 -16.32
CA PRO A 106 -3.46 -0.86 -15.64
C PRO A 106 -2.99 -2.05 -16.49
N LEU A 107 -3.91 -2.70 -17.21
CA LEU A 107 -3.57 -3.84 -18.07
C LEU A 107 -2.67 -3.41 -19.24
N PHE A 108 -2.99 -2.29 -19.88
CA PHE A 108 -2.20 -1.75 -20.99
C PHE A 108 -0.78 -1.36 -20.55
N PHE A 109 -0.65 -0.66 -19.42
CA PHE A 109 0.67 -0.31 -18.89
C PHE A 109 1.49 -1.54 -18.46
N SER A 110 0.84 -2.54 -17.89
CA SER A 110 1.48 -3.81 -17.49
C SER A 110 2.05 -4.57 -18.70
N LEU A 111 1.39 -4.52 -19.86
CA LEU A 111 1.88 -5.17 -21.08
C LEU A 111 3.04 -4.42 -21.76
N LEU A 112 3.07 -3.09 -21.67
CA LEU A 112 4.11 -2.28 -22.32
C LEU A 112 5.38 -2.15 -21.48
N PHE A 113 5.25 -2.14 -20.15
CA PHE A 113 6.35 -1.90 -19.23
C PHE A 113 6.36 -2.98 -18.15
N PRO A 114 7.16 -4.06 -18.31
CA PRO A 114 7.15 -5.20 -17.39
C PRO A 114 7.57 -4.81 -15.96
N ASP A 115 8.43 -3.79 -15.81
CA ASP A 115 8.96 -3.35 -14.50
C ASP A 115 8.15 -2.22 -13.86
N ILE A 116 7.05 -1.77 -14.49
CA ILE A 116 6.28 -0.62 -13.99
C ILE A 116 5.56 -0.91 -12.67
N PHE A 117 5.36 -2.19 -12.35
CA PHE A 117 4.65 -2.60 -11.14
C PHE A 117 5.34 -2.09 -9.87
N PHE A 118 6.66 -2.31 -9.74
CA PHE A 118 7.40 -1.88 -8.55
C PHE A 118 7.50 -0.35 -8.46
N GLN A 119 7.68 0.33 -9.60
CA GLN A 119 7.70 1.79 -9.64
C GLN A 119 6.34 2.40 -9.25
N ALA A 120 5.25 1.86 -9.78
CA ALA A 120 3.89 2.28 -9.45
C ALA A 120 3.54 1.97 -7.99
N LEU A 121 3.97 0.81 -7.48
CA LEU A 121 3.81 0.43 -6.07
C LEU A 121 4.55 1.41 -5.15
N ASN A 122 5.79 1.77 -5.48
CA ASN A 122 6.59 2.71 -4.70
C ASN A 122 5.99 4.13 -4.73
N PHE A 123 5.47 4.57 -5.87
CA PHE A 123 4.77 5.85 -5.99
C PHE A 123 3.46 5.85 -5.18
N ALA A 124 2.60 4.84 -5.35
CA ALA A 124 1.32 4.75 -4.68
C ALA A 124 1.47 4.56 -3.16
N GLY A 125 2.36 3.67 -2.73
CA GLY A 125 2.64 3.39 -1.32
C GLY A 125 3.39 4.52 -0.64
N GLY A 126 4.32 5.18 -1.33
CA GLY A 126 5.09 6.27 -0.76
C GLY A 126 4.31 7.58 -0.71
N ILE A 127 3.83 8.07 -1.85
CA ILE A 127 3.24 9.41 -1.95
C ILE A 127 1.74 9.34 -1.66
N CYS A 128 0.99 8.52 -2.39
CA CYS A 128 -0.47 8.51 -2.26
C CYS A 128 -0.93 8.06 -0.87
N ALA A 129 -0.30 7.03 -0.28
CA ALA A 129 -0.66 6.57 1.05
C ALA A 129 -0.36 7.61 2.14
N VAL A 130 0.77 8.31 2.08
CA VAL A 130 1.12 9.37 3.06
C VAL A 130 0.15 10.54 2.97
N VAL A 131 -0.25 10.93 1.76
CA VAL A 131 -1.27 11.97 1.57
C VAL A 131 -2.62 11.52 2.14
N LEU A 132 -3.07 10.32 1.76
CA LEU A 132 -4.40 9.80 2.13
C LEU A 132 -4.54 9.44 3.61
N PHE A 133 -3.52 8.82 4.21
CA PHE A 133 -3.60 8.30 5.58
C PHE A 133 -2.82 9.15 6.59
N GLY A 134 -1.85 9.95 6.15
CA GLY A 134 -1.10 10.88 7.02
C GLY A 134 -1.70 12.28 7.01
N ILE A 135 -1.66 12.94 5.85
CA ILE A 135 -1.97 14.38 5.73
C ILE A 135 -3.48 14.62 5.85
N PHE A 136 -4.32 13.91 5.08
CA PHE A 136 -5.76 14.17 5.10
C PHE A 136 -6.43 13.93 6.46
N PRO A 137 -6.17 12.84 7.20
CA PRO A 137 -6.80 12.65 8.50
C PRO A 137 -6.36 13.70 9.53
N ALA A 138 -5.09 14.14 9.47
CA ALA A 138 -4.59 15.24 10.30
C ALA A 138 -5.30 16.57 9.98
N LEU A 139 -5.47 16.90 8.70
CA LEU A 139 -6.19 18.11 8.28
C LEU A 139 -7.68 18.04 8.61
N MET A 140 -8.33 16.88 8.36
CA MET A 140 -9.74 16.68 8.66
C MET A 140 -10.03 16.84 10.16
N THR A 141 -9.16 16.29 11.01
CA THR A 141 -9.29 16.46 12.48
C THR A 141 -9.00 17.89 12.93
N TRP A 142 -8.06 18.59 12.28
CA TRP A 142 -7.79 20.02 12.55
C TRP A 142 -8.99 20.90 12.20
N ILE A 143 -9.53 20.77 10.98
CA ILE A 143 -10.69 21.54 10.51
C ILE A 143 -11.92 21.22 11.37
N GLY A 144 -12.15 19.94 11.67
CA GLY A 144 -13.28 19.50 12.50
C GLY A 144 -13.26 20.10 13.90
N ARG A 145 -12.07 20.18 14.52
CA ARG A 145 -11.89 20.72 15.88
C ARG A 145 -11.89 22.25 15.94
N TYR A 146 -11.16 22.92 15.06
CA TYR A 146 -10.87 24.35 15.21
C TYR A 146 -11.74 25.27 14.35
N GLN A 147 -12.19 24.82 13.18
CA GLN A 147 -13.02 25.63 12.30
C GLN A 147 -14.52 25.34 12.49
N LYS A 148 -14.90 24.06 12.48
CA LYS A 148 -16.31 23.65 12.60
C LYS A 148 -16.81 23.54 14.05
N LYS A 149 -15.92 23.69 15.04
CA LYS A 149 -16.21 23.55 16.49
C LYS A 149 -17.09 22.34 16.82
N ASN A 150 -16.94 21.25 16.08
CA ASN A 150 -17.79 20.08 16.27
C ASN A 150 -17.30 19.34 17.53
N LEU A 151 -18.09 19.44 18.60
CA LEU A 151 -17.87 18.80 19.91
C LEU A 151 -18.11 17.28 19.87
N LEU A 152 -17.56 16.58 18.87
CA LEU A 152 -17.50 15.12 18.93
C LEU A 152 -16.50 14.77 20.03
N LYS A 153 -17.02 14.63 21.26
CA LYS A 153 -16.40 14.13 22.49
C LYS A 153 -14.99 13.59 22.21
N ASP A 154 -13.99 14.44 22.46
CA ASP A 154 -12.61 14.30 22.01
C ASP A 154 -12.12 12.85 21.99
N ARG A 155 -12.00 12.26 20.79
CA ARG A 155 -11.64 10.84 20.62
C ARG A 155 -10.15 10.59 20.43
N VAL A 156 -9.36 11.62 20.13
CA VAL A 156 -7.89 11.53 20.03
C VAL A 156 -7.24 12.43 21.09
N PRO A 157 -6.63 11.84 22.14
CA PRO A 157 -5.87 12.62 23.13
C PRO A 157 -4.68 13.30 22.45
N GLY A 158 -4.27 14.50 22.92
CA GLY A 158 -3.05 15.16 22.44
C GLY A 158 -3.19 16.58 21.85
N GLY A 159 -4.41 17.12 21.77
CA GLY A 159 -4.65 18.53 21.44
C GLY A 159 -4.03 19.00 20.11
N ARG A 160 -3.61 20.28 20.05
CA ARG A 160 -2.97 20.90 18.87
C ARG A 160 -1.58 20.34 18.58
N PHE A 161 -0.80 20.10 19.63
CA PHE A 161 0.61 19.70 19.51
C PHE A 161 0.77 18.36 18.81
N LEU A 162 -0.01 17.35 19.20
CA LEU A 162 0.07 16.03 18.58
C LEU A 162 -0.35 16.08 17.11
N LEU A 163 -1.39 16.86 16.77
CA LEU A 163 -1.83 17.03 15.38
C LEU A 163 -0.74 17.69 14.51
N ILE A 164 -0.08 18.73 15.03
CA ILE A 164 1.03 19.41 14.33
C ILE A 164 2.20 18.43 14.16
N LEU A 165 2.53 17.65 15.18
CA LEU A 165 3.61 16.66 15.11
C LEU A 165 3.33 15.59 14.05
N VAL A 166 2.12 15.02 14.02
CA VAL A 166 1.73 14.04 13.01
C VAL A 166 1.80 14.63 11.60
N LEU A 167 1.31 15.86 11.43
CA LEU A 167 1.36 16.55 10.15
C LEU A 167 2.81 16.83 9.72
N LEU A 168 3.67 17.25 10.64
CA LEU A 168 5.10 17.49 10.38
C LEU A 168 5.78 16.20 9.94
N VAL A 169 5.59 15.09 10.67
CA VAL A 169 6.16 13.79 10.31
C VAL A 169 5.66 13.34 8.94
N ALA A 170 4.36 13.46 8.66
CA ALA A 170 3.81 13.11 7.35
C ALA A 170 4.40 13.98 6.23
N CYS A 171 4.58 15.28 6.45
CA CYS A 171 5.24 16.18 5.51
C CYS A 171 6.70 15.79 5.27
N VAL A 172 7.46 15.46 6.32
CA VAL A 172 8.87 15.02 6.18
C VAL A 172 8.96 13.76 5.33
N ILE A 173 8.12 12.75 5.59
CA ILE A 173 8.09 11.52 4.80
C ILE A 173 7.71 11.83 3.35
N PHE A 174 6.73 12.70 3.12
CA PHE A 174 6.33 13.11 1.79
C PHE A 174 7.47 13.80 1.02
N PHE A 175 8.18 14.73 1.68
CA PHE A 175 9.32 15.41 1.07
C PHE A 175 10.47 14.45 0.76
N ASP A 176 10.78 13.53 1.66
CA ASP A 176 11.83 12.52 1.44
C ASP A 176 11.50 11.60 0.25
N GLN A 177 10.26 11.13 0.18
CA GLN A 177 9.79 10.30 -0.93
C GLN A 177 9.80 11.08 -2.25
N LEU A 178 9.40 12.35 -2.22
CA LEU A 178 9.40 13.23 -3.39
C LEU A 178 10.83 13.53 -3.88
N CYS A 179 11.77 13.77 -2.96
CA CYS A 179 13.20 13.91 -3.29
C CYS A 179 13.77 12.64 -3.93
N THR A 180 13.40 11.47 -3.40
CA THR A 180 13.81 10.16 -3.93
C THR A 180 13.28 9.95 -5.36
N MET A 181 12.04 10.36 -5.64
CA MET A 181 11.43 10.23 -6.98
C MET A 181 11.93 11.27 -7.99
N LEU A 182 12.40 12.45 -7.54
CA LEU A 182 12.95 13.51 -8.39
C LEU A 182 14.46 13.39 -8.66
N ASP A 183 15.10 12.30 -8.23
CA ASP A 183 16.54 12.03 -8.38
C ASP A 183 17.45 13.12 -7.76
N PHE A 184 16.91 13.94 -6.84
CA PHE A 184 17.68 14.93 -6.08
C PHE A 184 18.41 14.20 -4.94
N LYS A 185 19.58 13.64 -5.25
CA LYS A 185 20.47 12.95 -4.30
C LYS A 185 20.98 13.89 -3.20
N LEU A 186 20.23 14.07 -2.11
CA LEU A 186 20.73 14.78 -0.92
C LEU A 186 21.50 13.85 0.03
N PHE A 187 21.29 12.52 -0.05
CA PHE A 187 22.06 11.53 0.71
C PHE A 187 22.52 10.38 -0.21
N PRO A 188 23.83 10.11 -0.31
CA PRO A 188 24.32 8.91 -0.98
C PRO A 188 23.90 7.69 -0.17
N LYS A 189 23.22 6.73 -0.81
CA LYS A 189 23.00 5.40 -0.23
C LYS A 189 24.36 4.69 -0.10
N PRO A 190 24.66 4.04 1.04
CA PRO A 190 25.83 3.16 1.17
C PRO A 190 25.72 1.93 0.26
#